data_AF-A0A924GFZ7-F1
#
_entry.id   AF-A0A924GFZ7-F1
#
_cell.length_a   1.000
_cell.length_b   1.000
_cell.length_c   1.000
_cell.angle_alpha   90.00
_cell.angle_beta   90.00
_cell.angle_gamma   90.00
#
_symmetry.space_group_name_H-M   'P 1'
#
loop_
_entity.id
_entity.type
_entity.pdbx_description
1 polymer ?
#
loop_
_entity_poly.entity_id
_entity_poly.type
_entity_poly.pdbx_seq_one_letter_code
_entity_poly.pdbx_strand_id
1 'polypeptide(L)'
;MDFTSRSFRRWGGAAVAVATLAGATLLPASANAAVPPSWVDEQVSFVLGEQLASGAITSFDTKITPYFANIAALGLIEANTAASRAGALKWMRWYLDHLNAAATNVPANSVFDYTYDAATGVETPTGDFDSVDSYASTTLNLAFEAYSSGDPALQSFVSANIGKYEAIANILNFGAPTGVRIETGLDAGLTIAKPSYAVAYTMDNVEVYSGLADFAQLQTALGRSAEASYYDSWATLTKDAILSKLWNPTKNSWDWAFANESNIGVFYAQATAQLWPILYGVVSPSDPKAISAWSQFSAAYPTWFQGGIPDGYPWVSVSRVAQLMGETANADAYLTNVHSRYAPGFTLPSSCSVAVCGQWYNNEAGWFMLAGVASSGSTVPAVSTGHSRLCGAGVFPSPHDSAARATDRPGFATGLDRARERAC
;
A
#
# COMPACT_ATOMS: atom_id res chain seq x y z
N MET A 1 58.80 71.06 -12.08
CA MET A 1 57.46 71.22 -11.51
C MET A 1 57.17 69.96 -10.74
N ASP A 2 57.19 70.10 -9.42
CA ASP A 2 57.31 69.04 -8.42
C ASP A 2 56.01 68.24 -8.28
N PHE A 3 56.10 66.91 -8.39
CA PHE A 3 55.06 65.98 -7.97
C PHE A 3 55.52 65.34 -6.66
N THR A 4 54.97 65.80 -5.54
CA THR A 4 55.13 65.16 -4.24
C THR A 4 53.92 64.30 -3.89
N SER A 5 54.25 63.12 -3.39
CA SER A 5 53.41 62.04 -2.89
C SER A 5 52.31 62.45 -1.91
N ARG A 6 51.15 61.80 -2.00
CA ARG A 6 50.33 61.47 -0.82
C ARG A 6 49.76 60.05 -0.91
N SER A 7 50.28 59.21 -0.03
CA SER A 7 49.72 57.92 0.37
C SER A 7 48.43 58.13 1.18
N PHE A 8 47.34 57.43 0.82
CA PHE A 8 46.23 57.19 1.75
C PHE A 8 45.86 55.72 1.80
N ARG A 9 45.68 55.27 3.05
CA ARG A 9 45.48 53.91 3.53
C ARG A 9 44.24 53.25 2.91
N ARG A 10 44.41 52.01 2.44
CA ARG A 10 43.29 51.07 2.19
C ARG A 10 42.63 50.73 3.52
N TRP A 11 41.36 51.10 3.66
CA TRP A 11 40.46 50.50 4.64
C TRP A 11 39.88 49.22 4.03
N GLY A 12 40.12 48.09 4.69
CA GLY A 12 39.50 46.81 4.36
C GLY A 12 38.03 46.84 4.71
N GLY A 13 37.16 46.82 3.71
CA GLY A 13 35.76 46.45 3.87
C GLY A 13 35.68 44.94 4.01
N ALA A 14 35.29 44.47 5.19
CA ALA A 14 34.94 43.08 5.41
C ALA A 14 33.75 42.72 4.52
N ALA A 15 33.97 41.83 3.55
CA ALA A 15 32.88 41.11 2.93
C ALA A 15 32.26 40.21 4.00
N VAL A 16 31.03 40.50 4.40
CA VAL A 16 30.20 39.54 5.15
C VAL A 16 29.94 38.38 4.19
N ALA A 17 30.71 37.31 4.34
CA ALA A 17 30.37 36.03 3.76
C ALA A 17 29.07 35.58 4.43
N VAL A 18 27.95 35.73 3.74
CA VAL A 18 26.74 34.99 4.05
C VAL A 18 27.10 33.53 3.77
N ALA A 19 27.50 32.81 4.82
CA ALA A 19 27.59 31.38 4.77
C ALA A 19 26.15 30.88 4.59
N THR A 20 25.77 30.62 3.34
CA THR A 20 24.67 29.70 3.07
C THR A 20 25.13 28.35 3.61
N LEU A 21 24.73 28.05 4.83
CA LEU A 21 24.62 26.69 5.32
C LEU A 21 23.66 25.99 4.36
N ALA A 22 24.21 25.41 3.29
CA ALA A 22 23.60 24.29 2.63
C ALA A 22 23.55 23.20 3.69
N GLY A 23 22.48 23.21 4.48
CA GLY A 23 22.11 22.06 5.27
C GLY A 23 21.99 20.92 4.26
N ALA A 24 22.94 20.00 4.31
CA ALA A 24 22.74 18.70 3.71
C ALA A 24 21.49 18.16 4.40
N THR A 25 20.33 18.30 3.76
CA THR A 25 19.19 17.45 4.04
C THR A 25 19.71 16.05 3.76
N LEU A 26 20.13 15.37 4.82
CA LEU A 26 20.40 13.94 4.76
C LEU A 26 19.12 13.34 4.20
N LEU A 27 19.21 12.84 2.98
CA LEU A 27 18.11 12.11 2.37
C LEU A 27 17.75 10.97 3.34
N PRO A 28 16.46 10.71 3.60
CA PRO A 28 16.09 9.60 4.45
C PRO A 28 16.67 8.31 3.86
N ALA A 29 17.59 7.70 4.59
CA ALA A 29 18.06 6.36 4.28
C ALA A 29 17.03 5.42 4.90
N SER A 30 16.27 4.72 4.06
CA SER A 30 15.37 3.67 4.52
C SER A 30 16.19 2.60 5.23
N ALA A 31 15.84 2.32 6.47
CA ALA A 31 16.40 1.23 7.25
C ALA A 31 15.25 0.54 8.00
N ASN A 32 15.38 -0.76 8.23
CA ASN A 32 14.36 -1.50 8.96
C ASN A 32 14.47 -1.23 10.45
N ALA A 33 13.42 -1.62 11.17
CA ALA A 33 13.39 -1.60 12.61
C ALA A 33 14.36 -2.63 13.20
N ALA A 34 15.03 -2.28 14.30
CA ALA A 34 15.95 -3.13 15.04
C ALA A 34 15.22 -3.99 16.09
N VAL A 35 14.11 -4.65 15.70
CA VAL A 35 13.37 -5.53 16.62
C VAL A 35 14.03 -6.91 16.74
N PRO A 36 13.87 -7.61 17.89
CA PRO A 36 14.34 -8.99 18.04
C PRO A 36 13.75 -9.94 16.99
N PRO A 37 14.55 -10.81 16.34
CA PRO A 37 14.05 -11.81 15.39
C PRO A 37 12.97 -12.74 15.98
N SER A 38 13.03 -13.02 17.28
CA SER A 38 12.02 -13.84 17.97
C SER A 38 10.62 -13.22 17.91
N TRP A 39 10.49 -11.89 17.78
CA TRP A 39 9.19 -11.24 17.63
C TRP A 39 8.56 -11.52 16.26
N VAL A 40 9.40 -11.69 15.22
CA VAL A 40 8.96 -12.14 13.90
C VAL A 40 8.50 -13.60 13.97
N ASP A 41 9.24 -14.46 14.67
CA ASP A 41 8.84 -15.87 14.88
C ASP A 41 7.51 -16.01 15.62
N GLU A 42 7.24 -15.12 16.59
CA GLU A 42 5.96 -15.01 17.28
C GLU A 42 4.82 -14.66 16.29
N GLN A 43 5.04 -13.72 15.36
CA GLN A 43 4.04 -13.36 14.35
C GLN A 43 3.79 -14.50 13.36
N VAL A 44 4.84 -15.18 12.91
CA VAL A 44 4.72 -16.38 12.07
C VAL A 44 3.87 -17.42 12.80
N SER A 45 4.17 -17.68 14.08
CA SER A 45 3.43 -18.66 14.89
C SER A 45 1.96 -18.27 15.06
N PHE A 46 1.68 -16.97 15.28
CA PHE A 46 0.32 -16.44 15.36
C PHE A 46 -0.45 -16.70 14.06
N VAL A 47 0.08 -16.25 12.90
CA VAL A 47 -0.61 -16.41 11.60
C VAL A 47 -0.81 -17.88 11.25
N LEU A 48 0.17 -18.74 11.53
CA LEU A 48 0.03 -20.18 11.29
C LEU A 48 -0.95 -20.85 12.26
N GLY A 49 -1.16 -20.29 13.45
CA GLY A 49 -2.19 -20.71 14.40
C GLY A 49 -3.61 -20.39 13.91
N GLU A 50 -3.76 -19.28 13.18
CA GLU A 50 -5.00 -18.86 12.51
C GLU A 50 -5.20 -19.53 11.14
N GLN A 51 -4.25 -20.36 10.68
CA GLN A 51 -4.37 -21.02 9.39
C GLN A 51 -5.15 -22.35 9.50
N LEU A 52 -6.27 -22.44 8.80
CA LEU A 52 -7.09 -23.63 8.71
C LEU A 52 -6.41 -24.73 7.87
N ALA A 53 -6.89 -25.96 8.00
CA ALA A 53 -6.38 -27.11 7.24
C ALA A 53 -6.54 -26.93 5.71
N SER A 54 -7.54 -26.16 5.27
CA SER A 54 -7.78 -25.78 3.88
C SER A 54 -6.73 -24.83 3.30
N GLY A 55 -6.00 -24.13 4.18
CA GLY A 55 -5.06 -23.06 3.83
C GLY A 55 -5.60 -21.64 4.02
N ALA A 56 -6.90 -21.47 4.27
CA ALA A 56 -7.47 -20.19 4.68
C ALA A 56 -6.78 -19.67 5.95
N ILE A 57 -6.60 -18.35 6.03
CA ILE A 57 -6.09 -17.67 7.22
C ILE A 57 -7.23 -16.85 7.80
N THR A 58 -7.69 -17.19 9.01
CA THR A 58 -8.71 -16.41 9.71
C THR A 58 -8.15 -15.07 10.16
N SER A 59 -9.03 -14.06 10.21
CA SER A 59 -8.73 -12.74 10.76
C SER A 59 -9.21 -12.68 12.21
N PHE A 60 -10.28 -11.93 12.48
CA PHE A 60 -10.92 -11.92 13.79
C PHE A 60 -11.95 -13.04 13.87
N ASP A 61 -11.85 -13.87 14.91
CA ASP A 61 -12.79 -14.96 15.16
C ASP A 61 -12.90 -15.90 13.95
N THR A 62 -14.07 -16.02 13.35
CA THR A 62 -14.34 -16.93 12.24
C THR A 62 -14.24 -16.28 10.86
N LYS A 63 -13.88 -15.00 10.74
CA LYS A 63 -13.88 -14.30 9.45
C LYS A 63 -12.62 -14.62 8.64
N ILE A 64 -12.76 -14.73 7.33
CA ILE A 64 -11.66 -14.86 6.38
C ILE A 64 -11.81 -13.69 5.41
N THR A 65 -10.87 -12.75 5.48
CA THR A 65 -10.85 -11.54 4.65
C THR A 65 -9.64 -11.62 3.73
N PRO A 66 -9.82 -11.82 2.41
CA PRO A 66 -8.71 -12.04 1.49
C PRO A 66 -7.66 -10.94 1.49
N TYR A 67 -8.04 -9.67 1.65
CA TYR A 67 -7.09 -8.57 1.80
C TYR A 67 -6.14 -8.76 3.00
N PHE A 68 -6.69 -9.00 4.19
CA PHE A 68 -5.89 -9.19 5.40
C PHE A 68 -4.98 -10.43 5.32
N ALA A 69 -5.50 -11.52 4.75
CA ALA A 69 -4.75 -12.75 4.60
C ALA A 69 -3.66 -12.64 3.52
N ASN A 70 -3.85 -11.85 2.45
CA ASN A 70 -2.80 -11.53 1.50
C ASN A 70 -1.63 -10.79 2.16
N ILE A 71 -1.91 -9.78 3.00
CA ILE A 71 -0.86 -9.06 3.75
C ILE A 71 -0.17 -9.99 4.76
N ALA A 72 -0.93 -10.84 5.46
CA ALA A 72 -0.36 -11.84 6.37
C ALA A 72 0.61 -12.77 5.63
N ALA A 73 0.22 -13.25 4.45
CA ALA A 73 1.04 -14.13 3.62
C ALA A 73 2.27 -13.42 3.04
N LEU A 74 2.18 -12.13 2.70
CA LEU A 74 3.35 -11.31 2.35
C LEU A 74 4.36 -11.28 3.50
N GLY A 75 3.89 -11.05 4.73
CA GLY A 75 4.73 -11.13 5.92
C GLY A 75 5.35 -12.52 6.15
N LEU A 76 4.60 -13.59 5.88
CA LEU A 76 5.13 -14.96 5.94
C LEU A 76 6.25 -15.22 4.92
N ILE A 77 6.13 -14.68 3.71
CA ILE A 77 7.20 -14.77 2.69
C ILE A 77 8.44 -14.02 3.17
N GLU A 78 8.27 -12.80 3.68
CA GLU A 78 9.37 -11.97 4.19
C GLU A 78 10.10 -12.63 5.37
N ALA A 79 9.37 -13.28 6.28
CA ALA A 79 9.98 -14.03 7.39
C ALA A 79 10.84 -15.21 6.92
N ASN A 80 10.59 -15.74 5.72
CA ASN A 80 11.43 -16.69 4.98
C ASN A 80 11.93 -17.92 5.78
N THR A 81 11.10 -18.46 6.66
CA THR A 81 11.33 -19.77 7.29
C THR A 81 10.65 -20.87 6.49
N ALA A 82 11.05 -22.14 6.68
CA ALA A 82 10.39 -23.25 6.00
C ALA A 82 8.88 -23.34 6.33
N ALA A 83 8.51 -23.06 7.59
CA ALA A 83 7.12 -23.06 8.04
C ALA A 83 6.33 -21.88 7.45
N SER A 84 6.92 -20.67 7.43
CA SER A 84 6.24 -19.49 6.91
C SER A 84 6.00 -19.60 5.40
N ARG A 85 7.00 -20.07 4.62
CA ARG A 85 6.83 -20.33 3.18
C ARG A 85 5.76 -21.38 2.88
N ALA A 86 5.72 -22.46 3.67
CA ALA A 86 4.69 -23.48 3.53
C ALA A 86 3.28 -22.93 3.85
N GLY A 87 3.17 -22.06 4.86
CA GLY A 87 1.92 -21.37 5.20
C GLY A 87 1.46 -20.42 4.09
N ALA A 88 2.35 -19.59 3.56
CA ALA A 88 2.05 -18.71 2.44
C ALA A 88 1.55 -19.50 1.21
N LEU A 89 2.21 -20.61 0.86
CA LEU A 89 1.81 -21.47 -0.25
C LEU A 89 0.39 -22.05 -0.07
N LYS A 90 0.03 -22.45 1.15
CA LYS A 90 -1.32 -22.94 1.46
C LYS A 90 -2.37 -21.85 1.25
N TRP A 91 -2.10 -20.63 1.71
CA TRP A 91 -3.00 -19.49 1.47
C TRP A 91 -3.15 -19.18 -0.02
N MET A 92 -2.05 -19.11 -0.76
CA MET A 92 -2.08 -18.85 -2.20
C MET A 92 -2.91 -19.90 -2.96
N ARG A 93 -2.81 -21.17 -2.55
CA ARG A 93 -3.66 -22.24 -3.10
C ARG A 93 -5.13 -22.01 -2.77
N TRP A 94 -5.44 -21.74 -1.50
CA TRP A 94 -6.80 -21.44 -1.07
C TRP A 94 -7.39 -20.28 -1.90
N TYR A 95 -6.69 -19.15 -2.02
CA TYR A 95 -7.18 -18.00 -2.79
C TYR A 95 -7.53 -18.37 -4.25
N LEU A 96 -6.63 -19.07 -4.95
CA LEU A 96 -6.83 -19.45 -6.35
C LEU A 96 -7.90 -20.53 -6.57
N ASP A 97 -8.28 -21.27 -5.53
CA ASP A 97 -9.35 -22.26 -5.55
C ASP A 97 -10.72 -21.65 -5.20
N HIS A 98 -10.76 -20.40 -4.71
CA HIS A 98 -11.97 -19.67 -4.33
C HIS A 98 -12.33 -18.51 -5.27
N LEU A 99 -11.78 -18.52 -6.49
CA LEU A 99 -12.10 -17.55 -7.53
C LEU A 99 -13.58 -17.66 -7.94
N ASN A 100 -14.28 -16.53 -7.87
CA ASN A 100 -15.69 -16.41 -8.16
C ASN A 100 -15.98 -16.56 -9.66
N ALA A 101 -17.13 -17.17 -9.98
CA ALA A 101 -17.74 -17.03 -11.29
C ALA A 101 -18.38 -15.64 -11.45
N ALA A 102 -18.51 -15.15 -12.69
CA ALA A 102 -19.21 -13.90 -12.95
C ALA A 102 -20.68 -13.98 -12.50
N ALA A 103 -21.14 -12.96 -11.78
CA ALA A 103 -22.54 -12.75 -11.44
C ALA A 103 -22.86 -11.25 -11.38
N THR A 104 -24.11 -10.89 -11.13
CA THR A 104 -24.50 -9.48 -10.95
C THR A 104 -23.69 -8.85 -9.82
N ASN A 105 -22.99 -7.76 -10.13
CA ASN A 105 -22.06 -7.05 -9.24
C ASN A 105 -20.84 -7.88 -8.79
N VAL A 106 -20.58 -9.04 -9.37
CA VAL A 106 -19.46 -9.93 -9.00
C VAL A 106 -18.59 -10.16 -10.23
N PRO A 107 -17.44 -9.47 -10.34
CA PRO A 107 -16.47 -9.72 -11.39
C PRO A 107 -15.95 -11.17 -11.32
N ALA A 108 -15.82 -11.84 -12.46
CA ALA A 108 -15.18 -13.16 -12.48
C ALA A 108 -13.74 -13.05 -11.96
N ASN A 109 -13.26 -14.11 -11.31
CA ASN A 109 -11.94 -14.20 -10.69
C ASN A 109 -11.71 -13.26 -9.49
N SER A 110 -12.75 -12.58 -9.00
CA SER A 110 -12.74 -11.98 -7.66
C SER A 110 -12.81 -13.07 -6.58
N VAL A 111 -12.62 -12.71 -5.31
CA VAL A 111 -12.81 -13.62 -4.18
C VAL A 111 -13.69 -12.93 -3.14
N PHE A 112 -14.71 -13.62 -2.63
CA PHE A 112 -15.55 -13.10 -1.55
C PHE A 112 -14.84 -13.14 -0.20
N ASP A 113 -15.40 -12.41 0.77
CA ASP A 113 -15.17 -12.75 2.18
C ASP A 113 -15.83 -14.08 2.52
N TYR A 114 -15.30 -14.76 3.53
CA TYR A 114 -15.86 -16.02 4.02
C TYR A 114 -16.03 -15.98 5.56
N THR A 115 -16.94 -16.81 6.05
CA THR A 115 -17.03 -17.17 7.46
C THR A 115 -16.73 -18.65 7.65
N TYR A 116 -16.09 -18.99 8.77
CA TYR A 116 -15.70 -20.33 9.13
C TYR A 116 -16.48 -20.84 10.34
N ASP A 117 -17.20 -21.94 10.21
CA ASP A 117 -17.83 -22.59 11.35
C ASP A 117 -16.89 -23.66 11.93
N ALA A 118 -16.29 -23.38 13.09
CA ALA A 118 -15.38 -24.30 13.77
C ALA A 118 -16.06 -25.62 14.24
N ALA A 119 -17.38 -25.63 14.43
CA ALA A 119 -18.10 -26.83 14.84
C ALA A 119 -18.30 -27.81 13.67
N THR A 120 -18.47 -27.29 12.46
CA THR A 120 -18.70 -28.10 11.25
C THR A 120 -17.49 -28.21 10.34
N GLY A 121 -16.50 -27.32 10.50
CA GLY A 121 -15.35 -27.17 9.62
C GLY A 121 -15.67 -26.54 8.27
N VAL A 122 -16.82 -25.86 8.14
CA VAL A 122 -17.32 -25.34 6.85
C VAL A 122 -16.95 -23.87 6.67
N GLU A 123 -16.42 -23.55 5.50
CA GLU A 123 -16.20 -22.18 5.02
C GLU A 123 -17.37 -21.76 4.12
N THR A 124 -18.02 -20.65 4.42
CA THR A 124 -19.18 -20.16 3.68
C THR A 124 -18.89 -18.77 3.10
N PRO A 125 -19.03 -18.56 1.77
CA PRO A 125 -18.87 -17.24 1.18
C PRO A 125 -19.98 -16.31 1.69
N THR A 126 -19.63 -15.08 2.02
CA THR A 126 -20.61 -14.06 2.46
C THR A 126 -21.45 -13.54 1.30
N GLY A 127 -20.99 -13.76 0.06
CA GLY A 127 -21.58 -13.19 -1.16
C GLY A 127 -21.26 -11.70 -1.35
N ASP A 128 -20.32 -11.15 -0.56
CA ASP A 128 -19.82 -9.78 -0.67
C ASP A 128 -18.30 -9.78 -0.45
N PHE A 129 -17.69 -8.64 -0.76
CA PHE A 129 -16.28 -8.33 -0.55
C PHE A 129 -16.19 -6.95 0.10
N ASP A 130 -15.20 -6.71 0.95
CA ASP A 130 -14.89 -5.35 1.40
C ASP A 130 -14.46 -4.47 0.21
N SER A 131 -13.56 -5.00 -0.61
CA SER A 131 -13.08 -4.41 -1.86
C SER A 131 -12.73 -5.52 -2.86
N VAL A 132 -12.90 -5.25 -4.16
CA VAL A 132 -12.47 -6.12 -5.25
C VAL A 132 -11.08 -5.72 -5.74
N ASP A 133 -10.82 -4.42 -5.87
CA ASP A 133 -9.58 -3.90 -6.43
C ASP A 133 -8.37 -4.16 -5.52
N SER A 134 -8.46 -3.86 -4.23
CA SER A 134 -7.41 -4.16 -3.25
C SER A 134 -7.15 -5.66 -3.10
N TYR A 135 -8.18 -6.50 -3.23
CA TYR A 135 -8.05 -7.96 -3.08
C TYR A 135 -7.29 -8.54 -4.27
N ALA A 136 -7.66 -8.11 -5.48
CA ALA A 136 -6.97 -8.47 -6.70
C ALA A 136 -5.53 -7.93 -6.69
N SER A 137 -5.31 -6.71 -6.21
CA SER A 137 -3.97 -6.12 -6.20
C SER A 137 -3.01 -6.82 -5.23
N THR A 138 -3.43 -6.98 -3.96
CA THR A 138 -2.57 -7.57 -2.93
C THR A 138 -2.21 -9.04 -3.20
N THR A 139 -3.05 -9.80 -3.90
CA THR A 139 -2.66 -11.16 -4.34
C THR A 139 -1.63 -11.15 -5.47
N LEU A 140 -1.56 -10.08 -6.28
CA LEU A 140 -0.53 -9.93 -7.31
C LEU A 140 0.81 -9.55 -6.67
N ASN A 141 0.81 -8.65 -5.69
CA ASN A 141 1.98 -8.40 -4.84
C ASN A 141 2.49 -9.72 -4.25
N LEU A 142 1.58 -10.52 -3.67
CA LEU A 142 1.92 -11.82 -3.09
C LEU A 142 2.52 -12.80 -4.11
N ALA A 143 1.97 -12.87 -5.33
CA ALA A 143 2.50 -13.73 -6.39
C ALA A 143 3.91 -13.31 -6.83
N PHE A 144 4.16 -12.00 -6.94
CA PHE A 144 5.48 -11.47 -7.25
C PHE A 144 6.49 -11.80 -6.14
N GLU A 145 6.18 -11.50 -4.88
CA GLU A 145 7.07 -11.78 -3.76
C GLU A 145 7.33 -13.29 -3.58
N ALA A 146 6.31 -14.12 -3.79
CA ALA A 146 6.45 -15.58 -3.75
C ALA A 146 7.45 -16.08 -4.80
N TYR A 147 7.37 -15.57 -6.02
CA TYR A 147 8.31 -15.94 -7.08
C TYR A 147 9.72 -15.37 -6.83
N SER A 148 9.80 -14.11 -6.40
CA SER A 148 11.05 -13.40 -6.12
C SER A 148 11.81 -13.96 -4.92
N SER A 149 11.13 -14.65 -4.00
CA SER A 149 11.75 -15.33 -2.85
C SER A 149 12.79 -16.39 -3.24
N GLY A 150 12.73 -16.92 -4.47
CA GLY A 150 13.60 -17.99 -4.94
C GLY A 150 13.27 -19.38 -4.39
N ASP A 151 12.23 -19.52 -3.57
CA ASP A 151 11.80 -20.82 -3.07
C ASP A 151 11.21 -21.67 -4.22
N PRO A 152 11.72 -22.90 -4.46
CA PRO A 152 11.28 -23.70 -5.61
C PRO A 152 9.79 -24.05 -5.61
N ALA A 153 9.16 -24.23 -4.44
CA ALA A 153 7.75 -24.59 -4.37
C ALA A 153 6.85 -23.38 -4.66
N LEU A 154 7.21 -22.22 -4.13
CA LEU A 154 6.51 -20.96 -4.42
C LEU A 154 6.67 -20.57 -5.90
N GLN A 155 7.89 -20.60 -6.43
CA GLN A 155 8.15 -20.31 -7.85
C GLN A 155 7.36 -21.24 -8.77
N SER A 156 7.42 -22.55 -8.51
CA SER A 156 6.69 -23.54 -9.31
C SER A 156 5.18 -23.31 -9.26
N PHE A 157 4.63 -23.00 -8.08
CA PHE A 157 3.21 -22.71 -7.93
C PHE A 157 2.78 -21.46 -8.72
N VAL A 158 3.54 -20.36 -8.61
CA VAL A 158 3.25 -19.13 -9.34
C VAL A 158 3.33 -19.35 -10.85
N SER A 159 4.42 -19.94 -11.35
CA SER A 159 4.59 -20.22 -12.78
C SER A 159 3.48 -21.11 -13.34
N ALA A 160 3.07 -22.15 -12.59
CA ALA A 160 2.01 -23.06 -13.02
C ALA A 160 0.62 -22.39 -13.06
N ASN A 161 0.41 -21.31 -12.30
CA ASN A 161 -0.86 -20.61 -12.19
C ASN A 161 -0.85 -19.20 -12.81
N ILE A 162 0.17 -18.86 -13.62
CA ILE A 162 0.31 -17.50 -14.15
C ILE A 162 -0.94 -16.99 -14.88
N GLY A 163 -1.64 -17.87 -15.61
CA GLY A 163 -2.89 -17.52 -16.29
C GLY A 163 -4.04 -17.14 -15.34
N LYS A 164 -4.10 -17.70 -14.13
CA LYS A 164 -5.08 -17.28 -13.10
C LYS A 164 -4.74 -15.88 -12.58
N TYR A 165 -3.46 -15.60 -12.33
CA TYR A 165 -3.03 -14.27 -11.92
C TYR A 165 -3.25 -13.21 -13.01
N GLU A 166 -3.10 -13.56 -14.29
CA GLU A 166 -3.48 -12.67 -15.40
C GLU A 166 -4.99 -12.39 -15.42
N ALA A 167 -5.81 -13.40 -15.17
CA ALA A 167 -7.26 -13.23 -15.06
C ALA A 167 -7.64 -12.30 -13.89
N ILE A 168 -6.94 -12.39 -12.77
CA ILE A 168 -7.12 -11.49 -11.61
C ILE A 168 -6.65 -10.07 -11.95
N ALA A 169 -5.47 -9.90 -12.53
CA ALA A 169 -4.95 -8.58 -12.93
C ALA A 169 -5.89 -7.85 -13.91
N ASN A 170 -6.57 -8.60 -14.78
CA ASN A 170 -7.53 -8.04 -15.72
C ASN A 170 -8.78 -7.44 -15.04
N ILE A 171 -9.12 -7.84 -13.81
CA ILE A 171 -10.18 -7.17 -13.02
C ILE A 171 -9.85 -5.67 -12.83
N LEU A 172 -8.57 -5.33 -12.75
CA LEU A 172 -8.07 -3.97 -12.53
C LEU A 172 -7.96 -3.13 -13.82
N ASN A 173 -7.93 -3.81 -14.97
CA ASN A 173 -7.70 -3.18 -16.28
C ASN A 173 -8.99 -2.93 -17.07
N PHE A 174 -10.05 -3.70 -16.80
CA PHE A 174 -11.35 -3.58 -17.48
C PHE A 174 -12.40 -2.90 -16.61
N GLY A 175 -13.33 -2.21 -17.26
CA GLY A 175 -14.53 -1.70 -16.59
C GLY A 175 -15.60 -2.75 -16.34
N ALA A 176 -16.70 -2.31 -15.74
CA ALA A 176 -17.84 -3.17 -15.47
C ALA A 176 -18.45 -3.74 -16.78
N PRO A 177 -18.98 -4.98 -16.77
CA PRO A 177 -19.09 -5.89 -15.62
C PRO A 177 -17.85 -6.77 -15.39
N THR A 178 -16.84 -6.67 -16.25
CA THR A 178 -15.65 -7.54 -16.23
C THR A 178 -14.71 -7.21 -15.08
N GLY A 179 -14.58 -5.93 -14.76
CA GLY A 179 -13.68 -5.44 -13.72
C GLY A 179 -14.21 -4.18 -13.06
N VAL A 180 -13.29 -3.46 -12.43
CA VAL A 180 -13.58 -2.31 -11.56
C VAL A 180 -12.89 -1.02 -12.00
N ARG A 181 -12.29 -1.01 -13.20
CA ARG A 181 -11.70 0.21 -13.76
C ARG A 181 -12.77 1.19 -14.20
N ILE A 182 -12.56 2.46 -13.91
CA ILE A 182 -13.39 3.55 -14.42
C ILE A 182 -12.88 3.95 -15.80
N GLU A 183 -13.64 3.65 -16.85
CA GLU A 183 -13.18 3.84 -18.24
C GLU A 183 -13.39 5.27 -18.76
N THR A 184 -14.40 5.98 -18.26
CA THR A 184 -14.79 7.31 -18.74
C THR A 184 -15.19 8.21 -17.57
N GLY A 185 -15.19 9.53 -17.78
CA GLY A 185 -15.53 10.51 -16.74
C GLY A 185 -14.31 11.19 -16.11
N LEU A 186 -14.57 12.04 -15.11
CA LEU A 186 -13.54 12.83 -14.44
C LEU A 186 -12.60 11.97 -13.59
N ASP A 187 -13.08 10.83 -13.13
CA ASP A 187 -12.38 9.79 -12.37
C ASP A 187 -11.77 8.67 -13.25
N ALA A 188 -11.89 8.75 -14.57
CA ALA A 188 -11.36 7.73 -15.50
C ALA A 188 -9.89 7.35 -15.24
N GLY A 189 -9.59 6.06 -15.23
CA GLY A 189 -8.27 5.53 -14.95
C GLY A 189 -7.99 5.21 -13.48
N LEU A 190 -8.88 5.62 -12.57
CA LEU A 190 -8.98 5.05 -11.23
C LEU A 190 -9.82 3.76 -11.26
N THR A 191 -9.81 3.01 -10.15
CA THR A 191 -10.71 1.89 -9.87
C THR A 191 -11.73 2.26 -8.80
N ILE A 192 -12.87 1.57 -8.82
CA ILE A 192 -13.82 1.56 -7.71
C ILE A 192 -13.55 0.39 -6.78
N ALA A 193 -13.80 0.58 -5.48
CA ALA A 193 -13.66 -0.47 -4.48
C ALA A 193 -14.43 -1.73 -4.88
N LYS A 194 -15.73 -1.58 -5.22
CA LYS A 194 -16.54 -2.69 -5.70
C LYS A 194 -17.77 -2.24 -6.50
N PRO A 195 -18.36 -3.10 -7.36
CA PRO A 195 -19.52 -2.72 -8.17
C PRO A 195 -20.75 -2.27 -7.36
N SER A 196 -20.99 -2.85 -6.19
CA SER A 196 -22.12 -2.49 -5.31
C SER A 196 -21.88 -1.22 -4.49
N TYR A 197 -20.64 -0.73 -4.44
CA TYR A 197 -20.21 0.44 -3.69
C TYR A 197 -19.08 1.14 -4.43
N ALA A 198 -19.47 1.89 -5.47
CA ALA A 198 -18.59 2.42 -6.50
C ALA A 198 -17.84 3.69 -6.06
N VAL A 199 -16.94 3.57 -5.08
CA VAL A 199 -16.10 4.67 -4.60
C VAL A 199 -14.65 4.43 -5.01
N ALA A 200 -13.99 5.44 -5.57
CA ALA A 200 -12.57 5.41 -5.90
C ALA A 200 -11.74 5.90 -4.71
N TYR A 201 -11.39 4.98 -3.80
CA TYR A 201 -10.56 5.28 -2.63
C TYR A 201 -9.09 5.45 -3.00
N THR A 202 -8.42 6.37 -2.31
CA THR A 202 -6.99 6.59 -2.51
C THR A 202 -6.15 5.40 -2.06
N MET A 203 -6.50 4.78 -0.94
CA MET A 203 -5.81 3.59 -0.42
C MET A 203 -5.90 2.43 -1.43
N ASP A 204 -7.10 2.13 -1.91
CA ASP A 204 -7.35 1.05 -2.88
C ASP A 204 -6.64 1.31 -4.21
N ASN A 205 -6.71 2.53 -4.73
CA ASN A 205 -6.08 2.86 -6.02
C ASN A 205 -4.56 2.78 -5.96
N VAL A 206 -3.91 3.20 -4.86
CA VAL A 206 -2.45 3.06 -4.76
C VAL A 206 -2.03 1.60 -4.60
N GLU A 207 -2.87 0.78 -3.96
CA GLU A 207 -2.68 -0.66 -3.91
C GLU A 207 -2.75 -1.22 -5.33
N VAL A 208 -3.76 -0.87 -6.15
CA VAL A 208 -3.88 -1.28 -7.56
C VAL A 208 -2.64 -0.95 -8.37
N TYR A 209 -2.09 0.26 -8.23
CA TYR A 209 -0.81 0.61 -8.86
C TYR A 209 0.29 -0.40 -8.51
N SER A 210 0.46 -0.68 -7.21
CA SER A 210 1.52 -1.56 -6.74
C SER A 210 1.35 -2.99 -7.25
N GLY A 211 0.16 -3.58 -7.17
CA GLY A 211 -0.06 -4.95 -7.66
C GLY A 211 0.14 -5.08 -9.18
N LEU A 212 -0.27 -4.09 -9.97
CA LEU A 212 0.01 -4.08 -11.42
C LEU A 212 1.50 -3.92 -11.71
N ALA A 213 2.21 -3.07 -10.97
CA ALA A 213 3.66 -2.87 -11.12
C ALA A 213 4.44 -4.15 -10.77
N ASP A 214 4.11 -4.77 -9.63
CA ASP A 214 4.73 -6.02 -9.19
C ASP A 214 4.40 -7.17 -10.15
N PHE A 215 3.18 -7.21 -10.68
CA PHE A 215 2.81 -8.21 -11.67
C PHE A 215 3.58 -8.04 -12.99
N ALA A 216 3.83 -6.80 -13.43
CA ALA A 216 4.68 -6.54 -14.58
C ALA A 216 6.13 -7.03 -14.35
N GLN A 217 6.65 -6.86 -13.13
CA GLN A 217 7.96 -7.40 -12.74
C GLN A 217 7.97 -8.94 -12.71
N LEU A 218 6.90 -9.57 -12.20
CA LEU A 218 6.74 -11.02 -12.23
C LEU A 218 6.76 -11.54 -13.68
N GLN A 219 6.02 -10.91 -14.58
CA GLN A 219 6.00 -11.26 -15.99
C GLN A 219 7.39 -11.12 -16.63
N THR A 220 8.13 -10.08 -16.28
CA THR A 220 9.54 -9.90 -16.69
C THR A 220 10.42 -11.06 -16.19
N ALA A 221 10.29 -11.42 -14.91
CA ALA A 221 11.07 -12.49 -14.29
C ALA A 221 10.75 -13.89 -14.85
N LEU A 222 9.58 -14.04 -15.49
CA LEU A 222 9.17 -15.24 -16.24
C LEU A 222 9.54 -15.20 -17.73
N GLY A 223 10.17 -14.11 -18.21
CA GLY A 223 10.53 -13.93 -19.62
C GLY A 223 9.35 -13.56 -20.54
N ARG A 224 8.23 -13.08 -19.98
CA ARG A 224 6.98 -12.74 -20.67
C ARG A 224 6.92 -11.23 -20.96
N SER A 225 7.79 -10.76 -21.86
CA SER A 225 8.03 -9.32 -22.07
C SER A 225 6.84 -8.53 -22.63
N ALA A 226 5.95 -9.18 -23.40
CA ALA A 226 4.76 -8.54 -23.93
C ALA A 226 3.74 -8.28 -22.80
N GLU A 227 3.49 -9.29 -21.98
CA GLU A 227 2.63 -9.22 -20.80
C GLU A 227 3.19 -8.25 -19.77
N ALA A 228 4.51 -8.28 -19.53
CA ALA A 228 5.17 -7.30 -18.67
C ALA A 228 4.90 -5.87 -19.12
N SER A 229 5.12 -5.57 -20.41
CA SER A 229 4.87 -4.23 -20.97
C SER A 229 3.39 -3.82 -20.87
N TYR A 230 2.48 -4.79 -21.04
CA TYR A 230 1.05 -4.56 -20.92
C TYR A 230 0.65 -4.14 -19.50
N TYR A 231 1.04 -4.91 -18.47
CA TYR A 231 0.69 -4.56 -17.10
C TYR A 231 1.46 -3.34 -16.57
N ASP A 232 2.70 -3.12 -17.02
CA ASP A 232 3.46 -1.90 -16.69
C ASP A 232 2.78 -0.64 -17.24
N SER A 233 2.19 -0.71 -18.43
CA SER A 233 1.41 0.40 -18.99
C SER A 233 0.18 0.72 -18.15
N TRP A 234 -0.52 -0.30 -17.63
CA TRP A 234 -1.67 -0.09 -16.75
C TRP A 234 -1.27 0.41 -15.37
N ALA A 235 -0.15 -0.05 -14.81
CA ALA A 235 0.41 0.50 -13.59
C ALA A 235 0.73 1.99 -13.77
N THR A 236 1.39 2.36 -14.88
CA THR A 236 1.71 3.75 -15.23
C THR A 236 0.45 4.61 -15.33
N LEU A 237 -0.55 4.17 -16.09
CA LEU A 237 -1.82 4.89 -16.24
C LEU A 237 -2.56 5.08 -14.90
N THR A 238 -2.51 4.08 -14.03
CA THR A 238 -3.13 4.16 -12.70
C THR A 238 -2.38 5.13 -11.80
N LYS A 239 -1.04 5.09 -11.80
CA LYS A 239 -0.19 6.05 -11.09
C LYS A 239 -0.45 7.49 -11.53
N ASP A 240 -0.54 7.73 -12.83
CA ASP A 240 -0.83 9.06 -13.37
C ASP A 240 -2.23 9.55 -12.97
N ALA A 241 -3.23 8.67 -12.95
CA ALA A 241 -4.57 8.99 -12.48
C ALA A 241 -4.58 9.36 -10.99
N ILE A 242 -3.87 8.59 -10.14
CA ILE A 242 -3.73 8.90 -8.70
C ILE A 242 -3.10 10.29 -8.51
N LEU A 243 -1.96 10.54 -9.16
CA LEU A 243 -1.23 11.80 -9.03
C LEU A 243 -2.01 13.01 -9.52
N SER A 244 -2.83 12.85 -10.57
CA SER A 244 -3.60 13.95 -11.16
C SER A 244 -4.95 14.19 -10.50
N LYS A 245 -5.55 13.19 -9.87
CA LYS A 245 -6.95 13.23 -9.40
C LYS A 245 -7.13 13.10 -7.90
N LEU A 246 -6.20 12.47 -7.21
CA LEU A 246 -6.27 12.21 -5.78
C LEU A 246 -5.30 13.08 -4.97
N TRP A 247 -4.33 13.71 -5.62
CA TRP A 247 -3.52 14.73 -4.99
C TRP A 247 -4.24 16.08 -4.98
N ASN A 248 -4.37 16.69 -3.81
CA ASN A 248 -4.91 18.04 -3.65
C ASN A 248 -3.75 19.06 -3.56
N PRO A 249 -3.44 19.78 -4.66
CA PRO A 249 -2.32 20.72 -4.66
C PRO A 249 -2.57 21.96 -3.79
N THR A 250 -3.82 22.29 -3.48
CA THR A 250 -4.17 23.42 -2.62
C THR A 250 -3.89 23.11 -1.16
N LYS A 251 -4.18 21.88 -0.72
CA LYS A 251 -3.93 21.41 0.65
C LYS A 251 -2.57 20.73 0.83
N ASN A 252 -1.86 20.44 -0.26
CA ASN A 252 -0.61 19.70 -0.25
C ASN A 252 -0.78 18.32 0.41
N SER A 253 -1.94 17.68 0.22
CA SER A 253 -2.34 16.42 0.84
C SER A 253 -3.07 15.54 -0.17
N TRP A 254 -3.24 14.27 0.13
CA TRP A 254 -4.09 13.36 -0.64
C TRP A 254 -5.55 13.52 -0.21
N ASP A 255 -6.46 13.58 -1.17
CA ASP A 255 -7.88 13.33 -0.93
C ASP A 255 -8.05 11.85 -0.52
N TRP A 256 -9.02 11.53 0.34
CA TRP A 256 -9.19 10.14 0.82
C TRP A 256 -9.97 9.28 -0.18
N ALA A 257 -10.75 9.92 -1.04
CA ALA A 257 -11.37 9.35 -2.22
C ALA A 257 -11.50 10.43 -3.31
N PHE A 258 -11.73 10.02 -4.56
CA PHE A 258 -11.99 10.97 -5.63
C PHE A 258 -13.08 11.99 -5.25
N ALA A 259 -12.81 13.27 -5.50
CA ALA A 259 -13.69 14.40 -5.16
C ALA A 259 -14.07 14.53 -3.67
N ASN A 260 -13.30 13.90 -2.76
CA ASN A 260 -13.54 13.95 -1.33
C ASN A 260 -12.25 14.28 -0.58
N GLU A 261 -12.11 15.56 -0.22
CA GLU A 261 -10.91 16.05 0.45
C GLU A 261 -10.70 15.44 1.84
N SER A 262 -9.44 15.20 2.19
CA SER A 262 -9.08 14.76 3.54
C SER A 262 -9.16 15.91 4.55
N ASN A 263 -9.68 15.58 5.72
CA ASN A 263 -9.49 16.30 6.98
C ASN A 263 -8.47 15.51 7.80
N ILE A 264 -7.26 16.06 7.96
CA ILE A 264 -6.17 15.40 8.68
C ILE A 264 -6.48 15.10 10.16
N GLY A 265 -7.49 15.74 10.75
CA GLY A 265 -7.95 15.44 12.11
C GLY A 265 -8.81 14.18 12.22
N VAL A 266 -9.31 13.65 11.10
CA VAL A 266 -10.06 12.38 11.06
C VAL A 266 -9.10 11.26 10.70
N PHE A 267 -8.81 10.38 11.67
CA PHE A 267 -7.75 9.38 11.52
C PHE A 267 -8.05 8.41 10.36
N TYR A 268 -9.05 7.54 10.53
CA TYR A 268 -9.51 6.65 9.47
C TYR A 268 -10.78 7.21 8.81
N ALA A 269 -10.88 7.28 7.48
CA ALA A 269 -9.89 6.89 6.46
C ALA A 269 -8.97 8.03 5.98
N GLN A 270 -9.07 9.23 6.55
CA GLN A 270 -8.59 10.45 5.88
C GLN A 270 -7.12 10.75 6.14
N ALA A 271 -6.68 10.68 7.40
CA ALA A 271 -5.26 10.82 7.72
C ALA A 271 -4.46 9.59 7.27
N THR A 272 -5.03 8.38 7.37
CA THR A 272 -4.39 7.15 6.91
C THR A 272 -4.11 7.21 5.40
N ALA A 273 -5.02 7.75 4.58
CA ALA A 273 -4.82 7.91 3.13
C ALA A 273 -3.55 8.69 2.75
N GLN A 274 -2.99 9.50 3.67
CA GLN A 274 -1.73 10.23 3.44
C GLN A 274 -0.52 9.29 3.35
N LEU A 275 -0.59 8.13 4.00
CA LEU A 275 0.53 7.21 4.16
C LEU A 275 0.62 6.19 3.02
N TRP A 276 -0.53 5.81 2.47
CA TRP A 276 -0.67 4.74 1.48
C TRP A 276 0.16 4.96 0.20
N PRO A 277 0.16 6.17 -0.40
CA PRO A 277 0.99 6.44 -1.59
C PRO A 277 2.49 6.26 -1.36
N ILE A 278 2.97 6.40 -0.11
CA ILE A 278 4.36 6.13 0.27
C ILE A 278 4.56 4.63 0.44
N LEU A 279 3.64 3.98 1.17
CA LEU A 279 3.67 2.55 1.47
C LEU A 279 3.72 1.67 0.21
N TYR A 280 2.94 2.03 -0.80
CA TYR A 280 2.78 1.29 -2.06
C TYR A 280 3.56 1.91 -3.24
N GLY A 281 4.48 2.84 -2.97
CA GLY A 281 5.47 3.31 -3.96
C GLY A 281 4.94 4.21 -5.08
N VAL A 282 3.73 4.77 -4.96
CA VAL A 282 3.22 5.79 -5.89
C VAL A 282 4.14 7.01 -5.87
N VAL A 283 4.61 7.40 -4.69
CA VAL A 283 5.62 8.45 -4.51
C VAL A 283 6.82 7.88 -3.75
N SER A 284 8.04 8.27 -4.15
CA SER A 284 9.22 7.88 -3.39
C SER A 284 9.30 8.70 -2.09
N PRO A 285 10.00 8.22 -1.03
CA PRO A 285 10.15 8.96 0.22
C PRO A 285 10.79 10.36 0.07
N SER A 286 11.54 10.60 -1.01
CA SER A 286 12.12 11.90 -1.33
C SER A 286 11.19 12.84 -2.11
N ASP A 287 10.03 12.37 -2.57
CA ASP A 287 9.07 13.20 -3.29
C ASP A 287 8.48 14.25 -2.34
N PRO A 288 8.36 15.53 -2.77
CA PRO A 288 7.71 16.58 -1.96
C PRO A 288 6.30 16.21 -1.47
N LYS A 289 5.53 15.41 -2.21
CA LYS A 289 4.21 14.92 -1.80
C LYS A 289 4.31 13.95 -0.63
N ALA A 290 5.27 13.02 -0.67
CA ALA A 290 5.54 12.07 0.42
C ALA A 290 5.95 12.82 1.70
N ILE A 291 6.89 13.75 1.56
CA ILE A 291 7.37 14.59 2.66
C ILE A 291 6.22 15.40 3.28
N SER A 292 5.37 16.01 2.45
CA SER A 292 4.21 16.78 2.93
C SER A 292 3.19 15.89 3.65
N ALA A 293 2.82 14.76 3.04
CA ALA A 293 1.82 13.85 3.57
C ALA A 293 2.26 13.25 4.91
N TRP A 294 3.51 12.78 5.01
CA TRP A 294 4.11 12.30 6.24
C TRP A 294 4.18 13.38 7.32
N SER A 295 4.65 14.58 6.98
CA SER A 295 4.77 15.70 7.92
C SER A 295 3.41 16.10 8.51
N GLN A 296 2.36 16.18 7.69
CA GLN A 296 1.02 16.48 8.15
C GLN A 296 0.45 15.40 9.07
N PHE A 297 0.62 14.12 8.72
CA PHE A 297 0.18 13.01 9.56
C PHE A 297 0.90 13.02 10.91
N SER A 298 2.24 13.06 10.91
CA SER A 298 3.04 13.04 12.14
C SER A 298 2.79 14.27 13.03
N ALA A 299 2.50 15.43 12.45
CA ALA A 299 2.12 16.63 13.20
C ALA A 299 0.72 16.50 13.85
N ALA A 300 -0.23 15.87 13.16
CA ALA A 300 -1.59 15.65 13.69
C ALA A 300 -1.65 14.55 14.76
N TYR A 301 -0.78 13.53 14.66
CA TYR A 301 -0.72 12.38 15.57
C TYR A 301 0.67 12.22 16.21
N PRO A 302 1.19 13.20 16.96
CA PRO A 302 2.60 13.25 17.39
C PRO A 302 3.02 12.13 18.34
N THR A 303 2.06 11.35 18.86
CA THR A 303 2.28 10.22 19.76
C THR A 303 1.95 8.87 19.12
N TRP A 304 1.79 8.80 17.79
CA TRP A 304 1.44 7.57 17.06
C TRP A 304 2.36 6.39 17.45
N PHE A 305 3.66 6.64 17.60
CA PHE A 305 4.68 5.65 17.98
C PHE A 305 4.69 5.24 19.46
N GLN A 306 3.85 5.85 20.29
CA GLN A 306 3.70 5.54 21.71
C GLN A 306 2.27 5.10 22.07
N GLY A 307 1.53 4.59 21.07
CA GLY A 307 0.14 4.15 21.27
C GLY A 307 -0.90 5.26 21.19
N GLY A 308 -0.53 6.43 20.65
CA GLY A 308 -1.42 7.57 20.44
C GLY A 308 -2.30 7.50 19.19
N ILE A 309 -2.42 6.33 18.56
CA ILE A 309 -3.35 6.11 17.45
C ILE A 309 -4.78 6.09 18.01
N PRO A 310 -5.69 6.95 17.52
CA PRO A 310 -7.06 7.07 18.03
C PRO A 310 -8.01 6.11 17.31
N ASP A 311 -7.61 4.85 17.21
CA ASP A 311 -8.38 3.79 16.56
C ASP A 311 -8.31 2.50 17.38
N GLY A 312 -9.28 1.60 17.19
CA GLY A 312 -9.29 0.30 17.84
C GLY A 312 -8.13 -0.57 17.35
N TYR A 313 -7.80 -0.48 16.07
CA TYR A 313 -6.76 -1.31 15.48
C TYR A 313 -5.36 -0.73 15.72
N PRO A 314 -4.32 -1.58 15.74
CA PRO A 314 -2.95 -1.10 15.89
C PRO A 314 -2.50 -0.19 14.75
N TRP A 315 -2.76 -0.52 13.48
CA TRP A 315 -2.19 0.15 12.30
C TRP A 315 -0.66 0.02 12.20
N VAL A 316 -0.15 -1.21 12.24
CA VAL A 316 1.30 -1.49 12.18
C VAL A 316 1.94 -0.98 10.89
N SER A 317 1.16 -0.85 9.82
CA SER A 317 1.59 -0.24 8.54
C SER A 317 2.16 1.18 8.70
N VAL A 318 1.74 1.95 9.71
CA VAL A 318 2.31 3.28 10.01
C VAL A 318 3.81 3.17 10.30
N SER A 319 4.23 2.13 11.03
CA SER A 319 5.64 1.89 11.33
C SER A 319 6.46 1.59 10.08
N ARG A 320 5.86 0.88 9.10
CA ARG A 320 6.51 0.62 7.81
C ARG A 320 6.70 1.90 7.00
N VAL A 321 5.71 2.79 7.00
CA VAL A 321 5.86 4.10 6.36
C VAL A 321 6.92 4.96 7.06
N ALA A 322 6.96 4.93 8.39
CA ALA A 322 8.01 5.62 9.15
C ALA A 322 9.42 5.15 8.75
N GLN A 323 9.63 3.85 8.57
CA GLN A 323 10.90 3.29 8.07
C GLN A 323 11.26 3.81 6.68
N LEU A 324 10.29 3.81 5.75
CA LEU A 324 10.48 4.33 4.39
C LEU A 324 10.85 5.81 4.41
N MET A 325 10.27 6.58 5.33
CA MET A 325 10.55 8.00 5.56
C MET A 325 11.81 8.27 6.40
N GLY A 326 12.55 7.23 6.81
CA GLY A 326 13.80 7.34 7.57
C GLY A 326 13.64 7.57 9.08
N GLU A 327 12.42 7.45 9.62
CA GLU A 327 12.13 7.56 11.06
C GLU A 327 12.19 6.19 11.78
N THR A 328 13.32 5.49 11.64
CA THR A 328 13.47 4.13 12.15
C THR A 328 13.35 4.01 13.66
N ALA A 329 13.84 4.99 14.43
CA ALA A 329 13.70 5.00 15.89
C ALA A 329 12.23 5.10 16.33
N ASN A 330 11.37 5.83 15.58
CA ASN A 330 9.94 5.89 15.87
C ASN A 330 9.25 4.59 15.45
N ALA A 331 9.67 3.97 14.36
CA ALA A 331 9.19 2.64 13.98
C ALA A 331 9.53 1.57 15.04
N ASP A 332 10.77 1.57 15.56
CA ASP A 332 11.21 0.68 16.64
C ASP A 332 10.37 0.87 17.91
N ALA A 333 10.17 2.12 18.31
CA ALA A 333 9.36 2.46 19.47
C ALA A 333 7.90 1.99 19.30
N TYR A 334 7.34 2.16 18.09
CA TYR A 334 6.00 1.70 17.76
C TYR A 334 5.89 0.17 17.86
N LEU A 335 6.78 -0.57 17.20
CA LEU A 335 6.75 -2.05 17.22
C LEU A 335 6.96 -2.58 18.64
N THR A 336 7.81 -1.92 19.44
CA THR A 336 7.99 -2.24 20.87
C THR A 336 6.72 -1.98 21.68
N ASN A 337 6.01 -0.87 21.42
CA ASN A 337 4.75 -0.56 22.09
C ASN A 337 3.67 -1.59 21.76
N VAL A 338 3.57 -1.97 20.49
CA VAL A 338 2.65 -3.01 20.01
C VAL A 338 2.99 -4.35 20.66
N HIS A 339 4.25 -4.78 20.61
CA HIS A 339 4.68 -6.04 21.22
C HIS A 339 4.34 -6.07 22.72
N SER A 340 4.70 -5.02 23.47
CA SER A 340 4.39 -4.89 24.91
C SER A 340 2.89 -4.98 25.23
N ARG A 341 2.03 -4.55 24.30
CA ARG A 341 0.58 -4.52 24.49
C ARG A 341 -0.09 -5.87 24.20
N TYR A 342 0.36 -6.57 23.16
CA TYR A 342 -0.31 -7.76 22.64
C TYR A 342 0.41 -9.06 23.02
N ALA A 343 1.73 -9.06 23.16
CA ALA A 343 2.49 -10.27 23.48
C ALA A 343 2.28 -10.74 24.95
N PRO A 344 2.52 -12.03 25.24
CA PRO A 344 2.85 -13.11 24.30
C PRO A 344 1.61 -13.74 23.65
N GLY A 345 0.40 -13.40 24.12
CA GLY A 345 -0.83 -14.08 23.71
C GLY A 345 -1.47 -13.54 22.44
N PHE A 346 -1.07 -12.35 22.00
CA PHE A 346 -1.66 -11.61 20.87
C PHE A 346 -3.19 -11.56 20.95
N THR A 347 -3.72 -11.41 22.17
CA THR A 347 -5.15 -11.32 22.46
C THR A 347 -5.60 -9.86 22.53
N LEU A 348 -6.91 -9.64 22.67
CA LEU A 348 -7.48 -8.33 23.00
C LEU A 348 -6.75 -7.72 24.23
N PRO A 349 -6.21 -6.49 24.13
CA PRO A 349 -5.45 -5.92 25.23
C PRO A 349 -6.42 -5.40 26.31
N SER A 350 -5.97 -5.40 27.56
CA SER A 350 -6.78 -4.96 28.70
C SER A 350 -7.03 -3.45 28.74
N SER A 351 -6.26 -2.66 28.00
CA SER A 351 -6.42 -1.20 27.91
C SER A 351 -5.77 -0.61 26.66
N CYS A 352 -6.37 0.44 26.12
CA CYS A 352 -5.87 1.25 25.01
C CYS A 352 -6.43 2.69 25.13
N SER A 353 -6.00 3.59 24.25
CA SER A 353 -6.40 5.01 24.21
C SER A 353 -7.83 5.25 23.71
N VAL A 354 -8.56 4.20 23.33
CA VAL A 354 -9.93 4.26 22.77
C VAL A 354 -10.90 3.38 23.56
N ALA A 355 -12.20 3.59 23.34
CA ALA A 355 -13.27 2.92 24.10
C ALA A 355 -13.33 1.41 23.89
N VAL A 356 -12.97 0.93 22.70
CA VAL A 356 -12.89 -0.49 22.35
C VAL A 356 -11.51 -0.73 21.79
N CYS A 357 -10.70 -1.50 22.51
CA CYS A 357 -9.44 -1.97 21.95
C CYS A 357 -9.78 -2.97 20.85
N GLY A 358 -9.23 -2.80 19.67
CA GLY A 358 -9.28 -3.82 18.64
C GLY A 358 -8.46 -5.03 19.07
N GLN A 359 -8.64 -6.13 18.36
CA GLN A 359 -7.86 -7.34 18.56
C GLN A 359 -6.60 -7.32 17.69
N TRP A 360 -5.61 -8.14 18.04
CA TRP A 360 -4.56 -8.49 17.09
C TRP A 360 -5.14 -9.43 16.04
N TYR A 361 -4.72 -9.29 14.78
CA TYR A 361 -5.20 -10.11 13.68
C TYR A 361 -4.15 -10.25 12.58
N ASN A 362 -4.42 -11.16 11.66
CA ASN A 362 -3.49 -11.59 10.62
C ASN A 362 -2.88 -10.44 9.79
N ASN A 363 -3.64 -9.39 9.46
CA ASN A 363 -3.11 -8.21 8.73
C ASN A 363 -1.99 -7.50 9.52
N GLU A 364 -2.22 -7.26 10.81
CA GLU A 364 -1.25 -6.54 11.67
C GLU A 364 -0.01 -7.39 11.91
N ALA A 365 -0.18 -8.71 12.06
CA ALA A 365 0.93 -9.65 12.10
C ALA A 365 1.74 -9.62 10.79
N GLY A 366 1.05 -9.55 9.64
CA GLY A 366 1.66 -9.36 8.32
C GLY A 366 2.53 -8.10 8.24
N TRP A 367 1.96 -6.95 8.59
CA TRP A 367 2.70 -5.69 8.63
C TRP A 367 3.83 -5.69 9.65
N PHE A 368 3.66 -6.35 10.79
CA PHE A 368 4.72 -6.46 11.80
C PHE A 368 5.89 -7.27 11.26
N MET A 369 5.66 -8.37 10.53
CA MET A 369 6.74 -9.10 9.87
C MET A 369 7.42 -8.24 8.81
N LEU A 370 6.66 -7.56 7.95
CA LEU A 370 7.19 -6.68 6.89
C LEU A 370 8.00 -5.49 7.43
N ALA A 371 7.66 -4.99 8.63
CA ALA A 371 8.41 -3.94 9.30
C ALA A 371 9.57 -4.48 10.16
N GLY A 372 9.41 -5.68 10.73
CA GLY A 372 10.31 -6.25 11.73
C GLY A 372 11.47 -7.05 11.16
N VAL A 373 11.37 -7.51 9.90
CA VAL A 373 12.49 -8.17 9.22
C VAL A 373 13.50 -7.12 8.77
N ALA A 374 14.74 -7.26 9.24
CA ALA A 374 15.86 -6.55 8.66
C ALA A 374 16.12 -7.12 7.27
N SER A 375 15.69 -6.44 6.22
CA SER A 375 16.15 -6.73 4.86
C SER A 375 17.67 -6.68 4.84
N SER A 376 18.30 -7.86 4.79
CA SER A 376 19.63 -8.00 4.20
C SER A 376 19.47 -7.53 2.77
N GLY A 377 19.89 -6.30 2.50
CA GLY A 377 19.52 -5.53 1.32
C GLY A 377 19.34 -6.38 0.07
N SER A 378 18.11 -6.40 -0.46
CA SER A 378 17.85 -6.91 -1.79
C SER A 378 18.79 -6.21 -2.75
N THR A 379 19.80 -6.93 -3.20
CA THR A 379 20.63 -6.53 -4.33
C THR A 379 19.72 -6.51 -5.54
N VAL A 380 19.13 -5.36 -5.82
CA VAL A 380 18.73 -5.03 -7.19
C VAL A 380 19.97 -5.24 -8.04
N PRO A 381 19.98 -6.13 -9.05
CA PRO A 381 21.10 -6.22 -9.96
C PRO A 381 21.25 -4.85 -10.60
N ALA A 382 22.43 -4.24 -10.42
CA ALA A 382 22.76 -2.97 -11.03
C ALA A 382 22.47 -3.05 -12.54
N VAL A 383 21.48 -2.29 -13.00
CA VAL A 383 21.23 -2.12 -14.43
C VAL A 383 22.46 -1.44 -15.01
N SER A 384 23.21 -2.22 -15.78
CA SER A 384 24.33 -1.77 -16.60
C SER A 384 23.90 -0.58 -17.45
N THR A 385 24.54 0.56 -17.21
CA THR A 385 24.52 1.71 -18.11
C THR A 385 25.27 1.36 -19.38
N GLY A 386 24.53 1.16 -20.48
CA GLY A 386 25.15 1.02 -21.79
C GLY A 386 24.17 0.60 -22.87
N HIS A 387 23.59 1.58 -23.56
CA HIS A 387 23.94 1.92 -24.94
C HIS A 387 22.86 2.82 -25.56
N SER A 388 23.34 3.93 -26.10
CA SER A 388 22.60 4.86 -26.95
C SER A 388 22.05 4.15 -28.19
N ARG A 389 20.81 4.47 -28.60
CA ARG A 389 20.50 5.11 -29.90
C ARG A 389 18.99 5.20 -30.18
N LEU A 390 18.59 6.42 -30.58
CA LEU A 390 17.66 6.77 -31.66
C LEU A 390 16.16 6.51 -31.46
N CYS A 391 15.44 7.56 -31.06
CA CYS A 391 14.10 7.82 -31.58
C CYS A 391 14.06 9.22 -32.19
N GLY A 392 13.81 9.25 -33.50
CA GLY A 392 13.51 10.45 -34.28
C GLY A 392 12.09 10.94 -34.03
N ALA A 393 11.92 12.24 -34.23
CA ALA A 393 10.69 12.99 -34.02
C ALA A 393 9.61 12.72 -35.09
N GLY A 394 8.35 12.85 -34.66
CA GLY A 394 7.14 13.07 -35.46
C GLY A 394 5.96 13.17 -34.48
N VAL A 395 5.49 14.34 -34.04
CA VAL A 395 4.61 15.32 -34.71
C VAL A 395 3.34 14.69 -35.29
N PHE A 396 2.20 14.85 -34.60
CA PHE A 396 0.92 15.46 -35.09
C PHE A 396 -0.21 15.42 -34.01
N PRO A 397 -1.36 16.11 -34.17
CA PRO A 397 -1.77 17.20 -33.27
C PRO A 397 -3.08 16.97 -32.50
N SER A 398 -3.36 17.91 -31.60
CA SER A 398 -4.64 18.15 -30.91
C SER A 398 -5.73 18.70 -31.85
N PRO A 399 -7.03 18.54 -31.49
CA PRO A 399 -7.89 19.72 -31.45
C PRO A 399 -8.84 19.82 -30.23
N HIS A 400 -8.93 21.07 -29.73
CA HIS A 400 -10.07 21.79 -29.12
C HIS A 400 -11.45 21.45 -29.73
N ASP A 401 -12.64 21.75 -29.20
CA ASP A 401 -13.22 22.50 -28.07
C ASP A 401 -14.73 22.12 -28.10
N SER A 402 -15.48 22.21 -26.97
CA SER A 402 -16.71 23.03 -26.86
C SER A 402 -17.60 22.70 -25.64
N ALA A 403 -18.11 23.79 -25.08
CA ALA A 403 -18.96 23.99 -23.92
C ALA A 403 -20.32 23.25 -23.87
N ALA A 404 -20.86 22.99 -22.67
CA ALA A 404 -21.86 23.86 -22.02
C ALA A 404 -22.73 23.17 -20.94
N ARG A 405 -23.02 23.98 -19.90
CA ARG A 405 -24.23 24.08 -19.05
C ARG A 405 -24.45 23.16 -17.83
N ALA A 406 -24.59 23.87 -16.72
CA ALA A 406 -25.09 23.48 -15.41
C ALA A 406 -26.61 23.32 -15.35
N THR A 407 -27.09 22.50 -14.41
CA THR A 407 -28.36 22.71 -13.67
C THR A 407 -28.30 22.07 -12.28
N ASP A 408 -28.85 22.81 -11.31
CA ASP A 408 -28.96 22.59 -9.87
C ASP A 408 -29.81 21.39 -9.40
N ARG A 409 -29.58 21.04 -8.10
CA ARG A 409 -30.51 20.55 -7.03
C ARG A 409 -30.27 19.09 -6.55
N PRO A 410 -30.75 18.71 -5.34
CA PRO A 410 -30.36 19.20 -4.02
C PRO A 410 -30.08 18.04 -3.01
N GLY A 411 -29.26 18.34 -1.99
CA GLY A 411 -29.26 17.74 -0.64
C GLY A 411 -29.54 16.24 -0.47
N PHE A 412 -28.48 15.45 -0.28
CA PHE A 412 -28.56 14.15 0.39
C PHE A 412 -27.68 14.13 1.64
N ALA A 413 -28.30 13.66 2.73
CA ALA A 413 -27.72 13.53 4.05
C ALA A 413 -26.42 12.70 4.03
N THR A 414 -25.46 13.14 4.83
CA THR A 414 -24.09 12.63 4.97
C THR A 414 -24.04 11.13 5.24
N GLY A 415 -23.38 10.39 4.35
CA GLY A 415 -23.14 8.94 4.42
C GLY A 415 -22.15 8.49 5.51
N LEU A 416 -21.85 9.34 6.50
CA LEU A 416 -20.94 9.05 7.61
C LEU A 416 -21.54 8.09 8.66
N ASP A 417 -22.87 7.99 8.76
CA ASP A 417 -23.52 7.20 9.82
C ASP A 417 -23.70 5.70 9.48
N ARG A 418 -23.47 5.27 8.22
CA ARG A 418 -23.57 3.84 7.86
C ARG A 418 -22.25 3.09 7.79
N ALA A 419 -21.11 3.79 7.81
CA ALA A 419 -19.79 3.18 7.91
C ALA A 419 -19.45 2.72 9.35
N ARG A 420 -20.19 3.19 10.36
CA ARG A 420 -20.04 2.74 11.77
C ARG A 420 -20.82 1.48 12.11
N GLU A 421 -21.83 1.11 11.34
CA GLU A 421 -22.75 0.00 11.68
C GLU A 421 -22.39 -1.34 11.03
N ARG A 422 -21.26 -1.45 10.32
CA ARG A 422 -20.86 -2.71 9.64
C ARG A 422 -19.48 -3.23 10.03
N ALA A 423 -18.97 -2.77 11.18
CA ALA A 423 -17.80 -3.33 11.84
C ALA A 423 -18.17 -4.03 13.17
N CYS A 424 -19.26 -4.79 13.15
CA CYS A 424 -19.54 -5.90 14.06
C CYS A 424 -19.75 -7.15 13.20
#